data_AF-A0A813C2S2-F1
#
_entry.id   AF-A0A813C2S2-F1
#
_cell.length_a   1.000
_cell.length_b   1.000
_cell.length_c   1.000
_cell.angle_alpha   90.00
_cell.angle_beta   90.00
_cell.angle_gamma   90.00
#
_symmetry.space_group_name_H-M   'P 1'
#
loop_
_entity.id
_entity.type
_entity.pdbx_description
1 polymer ?
#
loop_
_entity_poly.entity_id
_entity_poly.type
_entity_poly.pdbx_seq_one_letter_code
_entity_poly.pdbx_strand_id
1 'polypeptide(L)'
;MGTSCPKPDTKPAIYLLLRSLLLNFSEAWFQESIQQLQRRADAPRCGRTDPDGYYHLAGRAELAMQVQKLVLPHFGFEATKEGVADMIRHCAAFLSDQDVAHLFDAINKKLGMSPAACQRFRRLAASLE
;
A
#
# COMPACT_ATOMS: atom_id res chain seq x y z
N MET A 1 -29.21 5.11 -9.38
CA MET A 1 -28.00 5.26 -10.24
C MET A 1 -26.97 5.99 -9.39
N GLY A 2 -26.05 5.25 -8.76
CA GLY A 2 -25.08 5.83 -7.84
C GLY A 2 -23.98 6.53 -8.62
N THR A 3 -23.80 7.82 -8.40
CA THR A 3 -22.63 8.57 -8.89
C THR A 3 -21.37 7.94 -8.29
N SER A 4 -20.59 7.20 -9.06
CA SER A 4 -19.27 6.75 -8.60
C SER A 4 -18.41 7.97 -8.36
N CYS A 5 -17.70 8.03 -7.22
CA CYS A 5 -16.73 9.08 -7.00
C CYS A 5 -15.71 9.07 -8.16
N PRO A 6 -15.33 10.21 -8.75
CA PRO A 6 -14.30 10.23 -9.79
C PRO A 6 -12.95 9.81 -9.20
N LYS A 7 -12.13 9.13 -10.00
CA LYS A 7 -10.77 8.76 -9.60
C LYS A 7 -9.92 10.01 -9.41
N PRO A 8 -9.05 10.05 -8.39
CA PRO A 8 -8.19 11.20 -8.11
C PRO A 8 -7.19 11.44 -9.24
N ASP A 9 -7.15 12.67 -9.74
CA ASP A 9 -6.26 13.15 -10.79
C ASP A 9 -5.55 14.47 -10.41
N THR A 10 -5.63 14.86 -9.13
CA THR A 10 -4.94 16.03 -8.57
C THR A 10 -4.14 15.65 -7.33
N LYS A 11 -3.06 16.40 -7.04
CA LYS A 11 -2.21 16.19 -5.86
C LYS A 11 -3.04 16.14 -4.56
N PRO A 12 -3.94 17.09 -4.25
CA PRO A 12 -4.73 17.03 -3.01
C PRO A 12 -5.60 15.77 -2.91
N ALA A 13 -6.20 15.31 -4.01
CA ALA A 13 -7.03 14.12 -4.01
C ALA A 13 -6.21 12.83 -3.79
N ILE A 14 -5.04 12.72 -4.44
CA ILE A 14 -4.09 11.63 -4.20
C ILE A 14 -3.59 11.65 -2.75
N TYR A 15 -3.32 12.83 -2.20
CA TYR A 15 -2.90 12.98 -0.81
C TYR A 15 -3.98 12.47 0.16
N LEU A 16 -5.25 12.78 -0.08
CA LEU A 16 -6.38 12.30 0.73
C LEU A 16 -6.55 10.78 0.64
N LEU A 17 -6.38 10.19 -0.56
CA LEU A 17 -6.38 8.74 -0.76
C LEU A 17 -5.26 8.07 0.06
N LEU A 18 -4.02 8.54 -0.10
CA LEU A 18 -2.86 7.96 0.59
C LEU A 18 -2.97 8.13 2.10
N ARG A 19 -3.47 9.26 2.60
CA ARG A 19 -3.73 9.44 4.04
C ARG A 19 -4.81 8.50 4.57
N SER A 20 -5.87 8.28 3.80
CA SER A 20 -6.93 7.32 4.16
C SER A 20 -6.37 5.90 4.28
N LEU A 21 -5.58 5.46 3.31
CA LEU A 21 -4.91 4.16 3.37
C LEU A 21 -3.93 4.07 4.55
N LEU A 22 -3.12 5.10 4.76
CA LEU A 22 -2.15 5.13 5.86
C LEU A 22 -2.84 5.01 7.23
N LEU A 23 -3.95 5.72 7.42
CA LEU A 23 -4.73 5.66 8.65
C LEU A 23 -5.25 4.24 8.91
N ASN A 24 -5.93 3.65 7.93
CA ASN A 24 -6.53 2.31 8.08
C ASN A 24 -5.48 1.22 8.24
N PHE A 25 -4.38 1.27 7.48
CA PHE A 25 -3.28 0.32 7.66
C PHE A 25 -2.54 0.52 9.00
N SER A 26 -2.66 1.68 9.64
CA SER A 26 -2.05 1.92 10.95
C SER A 26 -2.85 1.35 12.12
N GLU A 27 -4.04 0.79 11.88
CA GLU A 27 -4.85 0.18 12.93
C GLU A 27 -4.13 -0.99 13.62
N ALA A 28 -4.35 -1.13 14.93
CA ALA A 28 -3.63 -2.09 15.77
C ALA A 28 -3.79 -3.54 15.27
N TRP A 29 -5.03 -3.97 14.99
CA TRP A 29 -5.32 -5.32 14.52
C TRP A 29 -4.61 -5.64 13.19
N PHE A 30 -4.48 -4.64 12.30
CA PHE A 30 -3.82 -4.80 11.02
C PHE A 30 -2.31 -4.93 11.23
N GLN A 31 -1.73 -4.05 12.05
CA GLN A 31 -0.29 -4.08 12.35
C GLN A 31 0.12 -5.36 13.09
N GLU A 32 -0.70 -5.84 14.03
CA GLU A 32 -0.50 -7.14 14.69
C GLU A 32 -0.53 -8.29 13.68
N SER A 33 -1.45 -8.25 12.72
CA SER A 33 -1.55 -9.25 11.65
C SER A 33 -0.32 -9.24 10.73
N ILE A 34 0.19 -8.05 10.36
CA ILE A 34 1.45 -7.91 9.59
C ILE A 34 2.63 -8.51 10.37
N GLN A 35 2.76 -8.21 11.66
CA GLN A 35 3.82 -8.76 12.50
C GLN A 35 3.73 -10.28 12.63
N GLN A 36 2.52 -10.85 12.69
CA GLN A 36 2.33 -12.30 12.66
C GLN A 36 2.79 -12.92 11.33
N LEU A 37 2.47 -12.29 10.19
CA LEU A 37 2.95 -12.74 8.88
C LEU A 37 4.48 -12.71 8.80
N GLN A 38 5.12 -11.63 9.26
CA GLN A 38 6.58 -11.51 9.28
C GLN A 38 7.22 -12.60 10.15
N ARG A 39 6.72 -12.81 11.38
CA ARG A 39 7.21 -13.88 12.27
C ARG A 39 7.09 -15.26 11.64
N ARG A 40 5.99 -15.55 10.93
CA ARG A 40 5.80 -16.81 10.20
C ARG A 40 6.78 -16.95 9.03
N ALA A 41 7.10 -15.86 8.33
CA ALA A 41 8.07 -15.86 7.25
C ALA A 41 9.52 -16.06 7.75
N ASP A 42 9.83 -15.54 8.93
CA ASP A 42 11.17 -15.64 9.53
C ASP A 42 11.40 -16.98 10.27
N ALA A 43 10.33 -17.67 10.71
CA ALA A 43 10.43 -18.92 11.46
C ALA A 43 11.24 -20.01 10.73
N PRO A 44 11.01 -20.31 9.43
CA PRO A 44 11.85 -21.24 8.67
C PRO A 44 13.30 -20.79 8.51
N ARG A 45 13.60 -19.51 8.78
CA ARG A 45 14.92 -18.89 8.64
C ARG A 45 15.63 -18.72 9.97
N CYS A 46 15.22 -19.48 10.98
CA CYS A 46 15.72 -19.38 12.35
C CYS A 46 15.62 -17.94 12.91
N GLY A 47 14.54 -17.22 12.56
CA GLY A 47 14.29 -15.85 13.02
C GLY A 47 15.08 -14.78 12.28
N ARG A 48 15.83 -15.13 11.21
CA ARG A 48 16.48 -14.12 10.36
C ARG A 48 15.43 -13.42 9.50
N THR A 49 15.50 -12.09 9.49
CA THR A 49 14.63 -11.24 8.68
C THR A 49 14.78 -11.52 7.19
N ASP A 50 13.70 -11.27 6.43
CA ASP A 50 13.72 -11.43 4.98
C ASP A 50 14.75 -10.52 4.29
N PRO A 51 15.70 -11.04 3.48
CA PRO A 51 16.73 -10.22 2.84
C PRO A 51 16.14 -9.33 1.74
N ASP A 52 14.96 -9.67 1.22
CA ASP A 52 14.20 -8.79 0.33
C ASP A 52 13.33 -7.79 1.11
N GLY A 53 13.48 -7.73 2.43
CA GLY A 53 12.81 -6.75 3.27
C GLY A 53 11.29 -6.90 3.28
N TYR A 54 10.82 -8.14 3.23
CA TYR A 54 9.42 -8.55 3.17
C TYR A 54 8.69 -8.09 1.92
N TYR A 55 9.39 -7.77 0.83
CA TYR A 55 8.74 -7.34 -0.42
C TYR A 55 7.79 -8.39 -0.99
N HIS A 56 8.03 -9.69 -0.76
CA HIS A 56 7.14 -10.79 -1.16
C HIS A 56 6.44 -11.50 0.02
N LEU A 57 6.05 -10.76 1.06
CA LEU A 57 5.40 -11.32 2.25
C LEU A 57 4.07 -12.04 1.91
N ALA A 58 4.06 -13.36 2.05
CA ALA A 58 2.87 -14.18 1.81
C ALA A 58 1.68 -13.78 2.71
N GLY A 59 0.47 -13.75 2.16
CA GLY A 59 -0.75 -13.36 2.87
C GLY A 59 -0.97 -11.86 3.02
N ARG A 60 0.03 -11.02 2.68
CA ARG A 60 -0.08 -9.57 2.80
C ARG A 60 -1.13 -8.98 1.86
N ALA A 61 -1.22 -9.48 0.64
CA ALA A 61 -2.17 -8.96 -0.35
C ALA A 61 -3.62 -9.21 0.10
N GLU A 62 -3.90 -10.40 0.64
CA GLU A 62 -5.21 -10.78 1.17
C GLU A 62 -5.57 -9.95 2.40
N LEU A 63 -4.62 -9.73 3.30
CA LEU A 63 -4.80 -8.87 4.47
C LEU A 63 -5.05 -7.41 4.06
N ALA A 64 -4.22 -6.86 3.17
CA ALA A 64 -4.37 -5.50 2.66
C ALA A 64 -5.73 -5.29 1.97
N MET A 65 -6.21 -6.29 1.24
CA MET A 65 -7.50 -6.24 0.54
C MET A 65 -8.69 -6.07 1.50
N GLN A 66 -8.61 -6.52 2.75
CA GLN A 66 -9.67 -6.30 3.75
C GLN A 66 -9.88 -4.79 4.01
N VAL A 67 -8.78 -4.04 4.08
CA VAL A 67 -8.80 -2.58 4.23
C VAL A 67 -9.14 -1.89 2.91
N GLN A 68 -8.51 -2.31 1.81
CA GLN A 68 -8.68 -1.66 0.50
C GLN A 68 -10.12 -1.77 0.00
N LYS A 69 -10.84 -2.86 0.31
CA LYS A 69 -12.28 -2.99 0.01
C LYS A 69 -13.15 -1.90 0.63
N LEU A 70 -12.73 -1.36 1.78
CA LEU A 70 -13.43 -0.27 2.45
C LEU A 70 -13.00 1.09 1.91
N VAL A 71 -11.71 1.27 1.60
CA VAL A 71 -11.16 2.58 1.21
C VAL A 71 -11.38 2.88 -0.28
N LEU A 72 -11.04 1.95 -1.17
CA LEU A 72 -10.96 2.19 -2.61
C LEU A 72 -12.26 2.69 -3.28
N PRO A 73 -13.45 2.16 -2.94
CA PRO A 73 -14.70 2.64 -3.55
C PRO A 73 -15.00 4.12 -3.29
N HIS A 74 -14.53 4.66 -2.16
CA HIS A 74 -14.70 6.08 -1.83
C HIS A 74 -13.88 7.00 -2.74
N PHE A 75 -12.90 6.46 -3.47
CA PHE A 75 -12.03 7.19 -4.39
C PHE A 75 -12.25 6.72 -5.85
N GLY A 76 -13.35 6.04 -6.14
CA GLY A 76 -13.68 5.63 -7.52
C GLY A 76 -12.92 4.42 -8.04
N PHE A 77 -12.22 3.69 -7.17
CA PHE A 77 -11.52 2.45 -7.54
C PHE A 77 -12.33 1.22 -7.17
N GLU A 78 -12.18 0.16 -7.95
CA GLU A 78 -12.79 -1.12 -7.63
C GLU A 78 -12.11 -1.78 -6.43
N ALA A 79 -12.91 -2.53 -5.66
CA ALA A 79 -12.47 -3.28 -4.49
C ALA A 79 -11.82 -4.63 -4.88
N THR A 80 -10.92 -4.59 -5.87
CA THR A 80 -10.32 -5.74 -6.57
C THR A 80 -8.80 -5.55 -6.70
N LYS A 81 -8.07 -6.59 -7.14
CA LYS A 81 -6.62 -6.49 -7.39
C LYS A 81 -6.33 -5.51 -8.53
N GLU A 82 -7.20 -5.52 -9.54
CA GLU A 82 -7.17 -4.65 -10.70
C GLU A 82 -7.38 -3.18 -10.27
N GLY A 83 -8.34 -2.93 -9.37
CA GLY A 83 -8.56 -1.62 -8.78
C GLY A 83 -7.39 -1.11 -7.94
N VAL A 84 -6.69 -1.98 -7.22
CA VAL A 84 -5.43 -1.61 -6.53
C VAL A 84 -4.34 -1.25 -7.54
N ALA A 85 -4.17 -2.04 -8.60
CA ALA A 85 -3.18 -1.75 -9.64
C ALA A 85 -3.48 -0.40 -10.32
N ASP A 86 -4.75 -0.12 -10.60
CA ASP A 86 -5.20 1.15 -11.14
C ASP A 86 -4.94 2.33 -10.18
N MET A 87 -5.25 2.15 -8.90
CA MET A 87 -4.91 3.13 -7.86
C MET A 87 -3.41 3.43 -7.80
N ILE A 88 -2.54 2.42 -7.95
CA ILE A 88 -1.09 2.62 -8.00
C ILE A 88 -0.68 3.48 -9.20
N ARG A 89 -1.28 3.25 -10.39
CA ARG A 89 -0.99 4.07 -11.58
C ARG A 89 -1.38 5.53 -11.38
N HIS A 90 -2.54 5.79 -10.77
CA HIS A 90 -2.95 7.15 -10.43
C HIS A 90 -2.00 7.81 -9.42
N CYS A 91 -1.45 7.05 -8.47
CA CYS A 91 -0.43 7.57 -7.56
C CYS A 91 0.91 7.82 -8.26
N ALA A 92 1.27 6.99 -9.26
CA ALA A 92 2.56 7.06 -9.96
C ALA A 92 2.82 8.45 -10.55
N ALA A 93 1.80 9.05 -11.17
CA ALA A 93 1.79 10.41 -11.74
C ALA A 93 2.24 11.53 -10.78
N PHE A 94 2.29 11.24 -9.47
CA PHE A 94 2.59 12.21 -8.42
C PHE A 94 3.81 11.80 -7.57
N LEU A 95 4.51 10.71 -7.89
CA LEU A 95 5.63 10.21 -7.07
C LEU A 95 6.90 11.06 -7.16
N SER A 96 6.97 12.03 -8.09
CA SER A 96 8.01 13.06 -8.12
C SER A 96 7.84 14.09 -7.00
N ASP A 97 6.63 14.24 -6.45
CA ASP A 97 6.35 15.09 -5.29
C ASP A 97 6.79 14.42 -3.99
N GLN A 98 7.59 15.12 -3.19
CA GLN A 98 8.19 14.55 -1.98
C GLN A 98 7.14 14.14 -0.93
N ASP A 99 6.05 14.89 -0.77
CA ASP A 99 5.04 14.60 0.24
C ASP A 99 4.26 13.32 -0.14
N VAL A 100 3.91 13.19 -1.42
CA VAL A 100 3.26 12.00 -1.96
C VAL A 100 4.20 10.80 -1.86
N ALA A 101 5.47 10.95 -2.25
CA ALA A 101 6.49 9.91 -2.16
C ALA A 101 6.72 9.41 -0.73
N HIS A 102 6.69 10.31 0.27
CA HIS A 102 6.81 9.95 1.68
C HIS A 102 5.58 9.20 2.20
N LEU A 103 4.37 9.64 1.84
CA LEU A 103 3.14 8.91 2.21
C LEU A 103 3.09 7.52 1.58
N PHE A 104 3.48 7.40 0.32
CA PHE A 104 3.55 6.13 -0.39
C PHE A 104 4.50 5.16 0.32
N ASP A 105 5.70 5.61 0.70
CA ASP A 105 6.65 4.79 1.47
C ASP A 105 6.11 4.43 2.87
N ALA A 106 5.43 5.37 3.53
CA ALA A 106 4.85 5.14 4.86
C ALA A 106 3.76 4.07 4.84
N ILE A 107 2.90 4.06 3.81
CA ILE A 107 1.90 3.01 3.58
C ILE A 107 2.60 1.67 3.39
N ASN A 108 3.60 1.59 2.52
CA ASN A 108 4.31 0.34 2.26
C ASN A 108 5.04 -0.19 3.51
N LYS A 109 5.53 0.70 4.36
CA LYS A 109 6.06 0.33 5.68
C LYS A 109 4.98 -0.24 6.59
N LYS A 110 3.77 0.31 6.60
CA LYS A 110 2.62 -0.25 7.33
C LYS A 110 2.15 -1.58 6.75
N LEU A 111 2.40 -1.82 5.46
CA LEU A 111 2.25 -3.12 4.83
C LEU A 111 3.42 -4.09 5.14
N GLY A 112 4.33 -3.72 6.04
CA GLY A 112 5.40 -4.58 6.54
C GLY A 112 6.68 -4.57 5.70
N MET A 113 6.79 -3.70 4.70
CA MET A 113 8.03 -3.58 3.94
C MET A 113 9.12 -2.86 4.75
N SER A 114 10.37 -3.28 4.54
CA SER A 114 11.54 -2.52 5.00
C SER A 114 11.68 -1.19 4.23
N PRO A 115 12.41 -0.18 4.76
CA PRO A 115 12.65 1.07 4.05
C PRO A 115 13.28 0.88 2.66
N ALA A 116 14.23 -0.05 2.53
CA ALA A 116 14.88 -0.34 1.24
C ALA A 116 13.89 -0.95 0.24
N ALA A 117 12.98 -1.82 0.70
CA ALA A 117 11.92 -2.39 -0.13
C ALA A 117 10.90 -1.33 -0.56
N CYS A 118 10.50 -0.41 0.32
CA CYS A 118 9.65 0.74 -0.04
C CYS A 118 10.27 1.56 -1.16
N GLN A 119 11.55 1.93 -1.04
CA GLN A 119 12.26 2.70 -2.06
C GLN A 119 12.38 1.98 -3.40
N ARG A 120 12.62 0.65 -3.40
CA ARG A 120 12.58 -0.16 -4.62
C ARG A 120 11.19 -0.13 -5.25
N PHE A 121 10.15 -0.34 -4.44
CA PHE A 121 8.77 -0.35 -4.92
C PHE A 121 8.34 0.99 -5.50
N ARG A 122 8.66 2.11 -4.83
CA ARG A 122 8.36 3.46 -5.32
C ARG A 122 8.99 3.72 -6.69
N ARG A 123 10.25 3.32 -6.90
CA ARG A 123 10.92 3.45 -8.20
C ARG A 123 10.24 2.63 -9.28
N LEU A 124 9.82 1.39 -8.95
CA LEU A 124 9.03 0.55 -9.85
C LEU A 124 7.68 1.21 -10.19
N ALA A 125 6.96 1.71 -9.19
CA ALA A 125 5.68 2.37 -9.39
C ALA A 125 5.81 3.65 -10.24
N ALA A 126 6.84 4.46 -10.04
CA ALA A 126 7.10 5.66 -10.84
C ALA A 126 7.41 5.33 -12.31
N SER A 127 7.87 4.11 -12.63
CA SER A 127 8.06 3.67 -14.02
C SER A 127 6.76 3.23 -14.73
N LEU A 128 5.61 3.30 -14.04
CA LEU A 128 4.29 2.99 -14.61
C LEU A 128 3.59 4.22 -15.21
N GLU A 129 4.21 5.41 -15.11
CA GLU A 129 3.75 6.65 -15.75
C GLU A 129 3.73 6.53 -17.28
#